data_AF-A0A0A0LHE5-F1
#
_entry.id   AF-A0A0A0LHE5-F1
#
_cell.length_a   1.000
_cell.length_b   1.000
_cell.length_c   1.000
_cell.angle_alpha   90.00
_cell.angle_beta   90.00
_cell.angle_gamma   90.00
#
_symmetry.space_group_name_H-M   'P 1'
#
loop_
_entity.id
_entity.type
_entity.pdbx_description
1 polymer ?
#
loop_
_entity_poly.entity_id
_entity_poly.type
_entity_poly.pdbx_seq_one_letter_code
_entity_poly.pdbx_strand_id
1 'polypeptide(L)' 'MWENRKLILLETGASFSEVIQMTDIFEGSIIRSARRLDEFLNQLRAAANAVGEVNLESKFSAASESLRRGIMFANSLYL' A
#
# COMPACT_ATOMS: atom_id res chain seq x y z
N MET A 1 20.25 6.73 -1.57
CA MET A 1 20.30 5.25 -1.75
C MET A 1 19.69 4.46 -0.57
N TRP A 2 19.12 5.12 0.46
CA TRP A 2 18.60 4.46 1.68
C TRP A 2 17.06 4.53 1.83
N GLU A 3 16.36 5.43 1.12
CA GLU A 3 14.90 5.56 1.16
C GLU A 3 14.17 4.37 0.51
N ASN A 4 14.63 3.91 -0.67
CA ASN A 4 13.87 3.02 -1.54
C ASN A 4 13.82 1.56 -1.09
N ARG A 5 14.57 1.18 -0.05
CA ARG A 5 14.58 -0.20 0.47
C ARG A 5 13.45 -0.48 1.46
N LYS A 6 12.85 0.56 2.04
CA LYS A 6 11.90 0.43 3.16
C LYS A 6 10.49 0.03 2.72
N LEU A 7 10.02 0.50 1.55
CA LEU A 7 8.73 0.08 0.99
C LEU A 7 8.73 -1.42 0.63
N ILE A 8 9.88 -1.93 0.15
CA ILE A 8 10.04 -3.33 -0.27
C ILE A 8 9.87 -4.28 0.93
N LEU A 9 10.30 -3.87 2.13
CA LEU A 9 10.19 -4.69 3.35
C LEU A 9 8.73 -4.89 3.79
N LEU A 10 7.88 -3.87 3.58
CA LEU A 10 6.44 -3.94 3.86
C LEU A 10 5.74 -4.93 2.91
N GLU A 11 6.19 -5.02 1.65
CA GLU A 11 5.68 -6.01 0.67
C GLU A 11 6.17 -7.44 0.95
N THR A 12 7.38 -7.62 1.51
CA THR A 12 7.93 -8.95 1.83
C THR A 12 7.41 -9.55 3.15
N GLY A 13 6.53 -8.86 3.89
CA GLY A 13 5.85 -9.41 5.06
C GLY A 13 6.48 -9.06 6.42
N ALA A 14 7.31 -8.02 6.50
CA ALA A 14 7.75 -7.48 7.79
C ALA A 14 6.56 -6.91 8.58
N SER A 15 6.58 -7.04 9.91
CA SER A 15 5.48 -6.52 10.74
C SER A 15 5.49 -4.98 10.76
N PHE A 16 4.31 -4.37 10.82
CA PHE A 16 4.14 -2.91 10.86
C PHE A 16 4.95 -2.26 12.00
N SER A 17 5.05 -2.95 13.14
CA SER A 17 5.84 -2.52 14.30
C SER A 17 7.34 -2.44 14.00
N GLU A 18 7.89 -3.40 13.26
CA GLU A 18 9.33 -3.41 12.90
C GLU A 18 9.65 -2.28 11.92
N VAL A 19 8.76 -2.02 10.94
CA VAL A 19 8.99 -0.96 9.95
C VAL A 19 8.89 0.43 10.58
N ILE A 20 7.97 0.64 11.53
CA ILE A 20 7.88 1.89 12.28
C ILE A 20 9.08 2.11 13.18
N GLN A 21 9.57 1.08 13.88
CA GLN A 21 10.77 1.22 14.72
C GLN A 21 12.05 1.55 13.93
N MET A 22 12.05 1.33 12.61
CA MET A 22 13.15 1.67 11.69
C MET A 22 13.05 3.08 11.08
N THR A 23 12.05 3.89 11.47
CA THR A 23 11.83 5.23 10.93
C THR A 23 11.34 6.22 11.99
N ASP A 24 11.82 7.46 11.96
CA ASP A 24 11.24 8.56 12.76
C ASP A 24 9.94 9.13 12.14
N ILE A 25 9.32 8.39 11.22
CA ILE A 25 8.13 8.81 10.50
C ILE A 25 6.91 8.47 11.36
N PHE A 26 6.09 9.48 11.66
CA PHE A 26 4.84 9.29 12.38
C PHE A 26 3.94 8.25 11.70
N GLU A 27 3.37 7.35 12.50
CA GLU A 27 2.52 6.24 12.06
C GLU A 27 1.35 6.72 11.18
N GLY A 28 0.74 7.86 11.54
CA GLY A 28 -0.32 8.47 10.76
C GLY A 28 0.12 8.91 9.35
N SER A 29 1.39 9.28 9.15
CA SER A 29 1.93 9.59 7.82
C SER A 29 2.12 8.33 6.97
N ILE A 30 2.49 7.21 7.58
CA ILE A 30 2.58 5.90 6.91
C ILE A 30 1.17 5.42 6.50
N ILE A 31 0.21 5.46 7.43
CA ILE A 31 -1.19 5.08 7.15
C ILE A 31 -1.79 5.94 6.03
N ARG A 32 -1.61 7.26 6.09
CA ARG A 32 -2.08 8.17 5.03
C ARG A 32 -1.43 7.86 3.68
N SER A 33 -0.14 7.55 3.66
CA SER A 33 0.58 7.23 2.43
C SER A 33 0.13 5.88 1.85
N ALA A 34 -0.09 4.87 2.69
CA ALA A 34 -0.64 3.57 2.28
C ALA A 34 -2.06 3.71 1.70
N ARG A 35 -2.93 4.50 2.31
CA ARG A 35 -4.27 4.79 1.77
C ARG A 35 -4.21 5.51 0.43
N ARG A 36 -3.34 6.52 0.30
CA ARG A 36 -3.12 7.22 -0.99
C ARG A 36 -2.60 6.28 -2.07
N LEU A 37 -1.73 5.34 -1.70
CA LEU A 37 -1.21 4.34 -2.63
C LEU A 37 -2.31 3.36 -3.08
N ASP A 38 -3.21 2.92 -2.20
CA ASP A 38 -4.37 2.09 -2.58
C ASP A 38 -5.32 2.82 -3.55
N GLU A 39 -5.59 4.10 -3.29
CA GLU A 39 -6.40 4.93 -4.18
C GLU A 39 -5.75 5.03 -5.57
N PHE A 40 -4.43 5.24 -5.60
CA PHE A 40 -3.66 5.33 -6.84
C PHE A 40 -3.64 4.00 -7.62
N LEU A 41 -3.48 2.86 -6.94
CA LEU A 41 -3.56 1.53 -7.58
C LEU A 41 -4.94 1.28 -8.19
N ASN A 42 -6.01 1.73 -7.55
CA ASN A 42 -7.36 1.64 -8.11
C ASN A 42 -7.53 2.50 -9.37
N GLN A 43 -6.93 3.69 -9.42
CA GLN A 43 -6.90 4.53 -10.63
C GLN A 43 -6.11 3.86 -11.77
N LEU A 44 -4.95 3.26 -11.45
CA LEU A 44 -4.15 2.52 -12.42
C LEU A 44 -4.86 1.27 -12.95
N ARG A 45 -5.61 0.56 -12.10
CA ARG A 45 -6.47 -0.55 -12.52
C ARG A 45 -7.52 -0.09 -13.53
N ALA A 46 -8.20 1.02 -13.25
CA ALA A 46 -9.20 1.58 -14.18
C ALA A 46 -8.57 2.01 -15.52
N ALA A 47 -7.37 2.62 -15.48
CA ALA A 47 -6.63 2.98 -16.68
C ALA A 47 -6.18 1.74 -17.49
N ALA A 48 -5.69 0.69 -16.82
CA ALA A 48 -5.29 -0.57 -17.47
C ALA A 48 -6.49 -1.25 -18.15
N ASN A 49 -7.65 -1.25 -17.49
CA ASN A 49 -8.90 -1.75 -18.07
C ASN A 49 -9.30 -0.93 -19.31
N ALA A 50 -9.25 0.41 -19.25
CA ALA A 50 -9.55 1.28 -20.38
C ALA A 50 -8.63 1.07 -21.60
N VAL A 51 -7.38 0.64 -21.38
CA VAL A 51 -6.41 0.32 -22.45
C VAL A 51 -6.56 -1.13 -22.95
N GLY A 52 -7.29 -1.99 -22.23
CA GLY A 52 -7.47 -3.41 -22.55
C GLY A 52 -6.34 -4.32 -22.04
N GLU A 53 -5.51 -3.85 -21.12
CA GLU A 53 -4.36 -4.57 -20.57
C GLU A 53 -4.71 -5.36 -19.30
N VAL A 54 -5.31 -6.54 -19.49
CA VAL A 54 -5.81 -7.41 -18.41
C VAL A 54 -4.70 -7.87 -17.45
N ASN A 55 -3.47 -8.04 -17.96
CA ASN A 55 -2.32 -8.42 -17.12
C ASN A 55 -1.93 -7.31 -16.15
N LEU A 56 -2.00 -6.04 -16.58
CA LEU A 56 -1.71 -4.88 -15.74
C LEU A 56 -2.85 -4.66 -14.73
N GLU A 57 -4.10 -4.80 -15.16
CA GLU A 57 -5.26 -4.73 -14.28
C GLU A 57 -5.15 -5.74 -13.12
N SER A 58 -4.86 -7.00 -13.42
CA SER A 58 -4.69 -8.06 -12.43
C SER A 58 -3.53 -7.79 -11.47
N LYS A 59 -2.39 -7.30 -11.99
CA LYS A 59 -1.23 -6.91 -11.15
C LYS A 59 -1.58 -5.78 -10.19
N PHE A 60 -2.28 -4.73 -10.65
CA PHE A 60 -2.70 -3.64 -9.78
C PHE A 60 -3.74 -4.07 -8.75
N SER A 61 -4.63 -4.99 -9.11
CA SER A 61 -5.57 -5.60 -8.16
C SER A 61 -4.84 -6.38 -7.06
N ALA A 62 -3.88 -7.24 -7.42
CA ALA A 62 -3.10 -8.02 -6.46
C ALA A 62 -2.23 -7.13 -5.55
N ALA A 63 -1.66 -6.04 -6.09
CA ALA A 63 -0.90 -5.06 -5.31
C ALA A 63 -1.79 -4.27 -4.33
N SER A 64 -3.01 -3.88 -4.74
CA SER A 64 -3.97 -3.24 -3.83
C SER A 64 -4.38 -4.18 -2.70
N GLU A 65 -4.59 -5.45 -3.01
CA GLU A 65 -4.99 -6.47 -2.04
C GLU A 65 -3.87 -6.85 -1.06
N SER A 66 -2.61 -6.82 -1.50
CA SER A 66 -1.45 -7.02 -0.59
C SER A 66 -1.29 -5.85 0.39
N LEU A 67 -1.61 -4.63 -0.04
CA LEU A 67 -1.60 -3.41 0.78
C LEU A 67 -2.69 -3.42 1.85
N ARG A 68 -3.84 -4.03 1.57
CA ARG A 68 -5.00 -4.14 2.49
C ARG A 68 -4.81 -5.14 3.63
N ARG A 69 -3.58 -5.29 4.13
CA ARG A 69 -3.25 -6.19 5.24
C ARG A 69 -2.91 -5.41 6.51
N GLY A 70 -3.54 -5.78 7.62
CA GLY A 70 -3.23 -5.27 8.95
C GLY A 70 -3.92 -3.95 9.34
N ILE A 71 -3.40 -3.35 10.41
CA ILE A 71 -3.93 -2.18 11.13
C ILE A 71 -4.06 -0.89 10.27
N MET A 72 -3.40 -0.81 9.12
CA MET A 72 -3.46 0.35 8.21
C MET A 72 -4.85 0.54 7.57
N PHE A 73 -5.64 -0.54 7.47
CA PHE A 73 -7.00 -0.54 6.91
C PHE A 73 -8.08 -0.92 7.94
N ALA A 74 -7.73 -0.97 9.23
CA ALA A 74 -8.75 -1.06 10.26
C ALA A 74 -9.64 0.19 10.22
N ASN A 75 -10.96 0.01 10.21
CA ASN A 75 -11.90 1.12 10.32
C ASN A 75 -11.61 1.90 11.61
N SER A 76 -11.61 3.23 11.55
CA SER A 76 -11.67 4.04 12.77
C SER A 76 -12.88 3.58 13.60
N LEU A 77 -12.74 3.57 14.92
CA LEU A 77 -13.76 3.08 15.87
C LEU A 77 -15.12 3.81 15.78
N TYR A 78 -15.22 4.85 14.96
CA TYR A 78 -16.43 5.59 14.65
C TYR A 78 -16.83 5.33 13.21
N LEU A 79 -17.90 4.55 13.06
CA LEU A 79 -18.76 4.45 11.88
C LEU A 79 -19.95 5.39 12.08
#